data_AF-A0AAE1AGP4-F1
#
_entry.id   AF-A0AAE1AGP4-F1
#
_cell.length_a   1.000
_cell.length_b   1.000
_cell.length_c   1.000
_cell.angle_alpha   90.00
_cell.angle_beta   90.00
_cell.angle_gamma   90.00
#
_symmetry.space_group_name_H-M   'P 1'
#
loop_
_entity.id
_entity.type
_entity.pdbx_description
1 polymer ?
#
loop_
_entity_poly.entity_id
_entity_poly.type
_entity_poly.pdbx_seq_one_letter_code
_entity_poly.pdbx_strand_id
1 'polypeptide(L)'
;MGCLQSRDVEVVDGKAGPGTNGVAGKAGDQQCLQDQKGVPPTRDFTDIKQVSYDEIGLSYKQVFSLKQSWKGIKRKMEETGVEMFVRLFKTNSDLQALFQGFKHIRSDDELRSNEALEYHATLVMTTLDDAITHIDNYEFVRQLLHKTGGSHIKFQGFEPDNFMQIKEPFLEAVRVTLGDRYTDNMKTIYTIAITFILSTLVEGIKEAMEAAGINPSSAGSCIS
;
A
#
# COMPACT_ATOMS: atom_id res chain seq x y z
N MET A 1 16.00 32.56 57.68
CA MET A 1 14.54 32.65 57.83
C MET A 1 13.94 31.81 56.70
N GLY A 2 13.00 30.88 56.85
CA GLY A 2 12.25 30.46 58.03
C GLY A 2 10.83 30.07 57.59
N CYS A 3 10.43 28.81 57.83
CA CYS A 3 9.10 28.37 58.27
C CYS A 3 7.85 28.64 57.39
N LEU A 4 6.77 27.84 57.42
CA LEU A 4 6.47 26.51 58.00
C LEU A 4 5.13 26.00 57.38
N GLN A 5 4.95 24.67 57.37
CA GLN A 5 3.71 23.86 57.59
C GLN A 5 2.31 24.44 57.27
N SER A 6 1.47 23.78 56.45
CA SER A 6 0.73 22.50 56.67
C SER A 6 -0.58 22.62 57.46
N ARG A 7 -1.62 21.95 56.95
CA ARG A 7 -2.81 21.31 57.59
C ARG A 7 -4.06 21.50 56.72
N ASP A 8 -5.10 20.67 56.69
CA ASP A 8 -5.38 19.25 56.98
C ASP A 8 -6.91 19.17 57.25
N VAL A 9 -7.61 18.16 56.69
CA VAL A 9 -8.83 17.51 57.24
C VAL A 9 -10.15 18.36 57.17
N GLU A 10 -11.39 17.88 56.97
CA GLU A 10 -12.19 16.67 57.33
C GLU A 10 -13.33 16.49 56.27
N VAL A 11 -13.65 15.31 55.69
CA VAL A 11 -14.54 14.20 56.12
C VAL A 11 -15.99 14.58 56.53
N VAL A 12 -17.02 13.91 55.94
CA VAL A 12 -18.19 13.24 56.62
C VAL A 12 -19.21 12.65 55.60
N ASP A 13 -19.87 11.55 56.00
CA ASP A 13 -20.75 10.61 55.27
C ASP A 13 -22.17 11.07 54.85
N GLY A 14 -22.85 10.23 54.03
CA GLY A 14 -24.32 10.24 53.87
C GLY A 14 -24.92 9.09 53.03
N LYS A 15 -25.67 8.16 53.67
CA LYS A 15 -26.46 7.08 53.02
C LYS A 15 -27.91 7.51 52.74
N ALA A 16 -28.55 6.96 51.68
CA ALA A 16 -29.93 6.44 51.69
C ALA A 16 -30.32 5.76 50.35
N GLY A 17 -31.38 4.93 50.34
CA GLY A 17 -31.82 4.13 49.19
C GLY A 17 -33.17 4.55 48.54
N PRO A 18 -34.13 3.61 48.32
CA PRO A 18 -34.60 3.32 46.94
C PRO A 18 -36.05 3.75 46.60
N GLY A 19 -36.38 3.72 45.31
CA GLY A 19 -37.72 4.01 44.74
C GLY A 19 -38.16 3.01 43.65
N THR A 20 -39.47 2.94 43.34
CA THR A 20 -40.17 1.77 42.77
C THR A 20 -41.11 2.07 41.58
N ASN A 21 -41.70 1.00 40.98
CA ASN A 21 -42.81 0.98 39.98
C ASN A 21 -42.41 1.45 38.55
N GLY A 22 -43.03 1.10 37.42
CA GLY A 22 -44.17 0.27 36.98
C GLY A 22 -44.32 0.48 35.43
N VAL A 23 -45.26 -0.03 34.62
CA VAL A 23 -46.45 -0.90 34.71
C VAL A 23 -46.59 -1.67 33.36
N ALA A 24 -47.41 -2.72 33.26
CA ALA A 24 -47.60 -3.58 32.07
C ALA A 24 -48.31 -2.94 30.84
N GLY A 25 -48.15 -3.58 29.67
CA GLY A 25 -48.93 -3.37 28.44
C GLY A 25 -49.27 -4.72 27.76
N LYS A 26 -50.47 -4.85 27.17
CA LYS A 26 -51.09 -6.14 26.79
C LYS A 26 -50.77 -6.62 25.37
N ALA A 27 -50.97 -7.92 25.14
CA ALA A 27 -50.95 -8.61 23.85
C ALA A 27 -52.33 -8.72 23.19
N GLY A 28 -52.33 -9.08 21.89
CA GLY A 28 -53.50 -9.29 21.03
C GLY A 28 -53.48 -8.37 19.79
N ASP A 29 -53.67 -8.83 18.55
CA ASP A 29 -53.82 -10.22 18.09
C ASP A 29 -53.42 -10.38 16.60
N GLN A 30 -53.35 -11.62 16.12
CA GLN A 30 -52.84 -12.03 14.82
C GLN A 30 -53.66 -11.55 13.60
N GLN A 31 -53.01 -11.29 12.46
CA GLN A 31 -53.51 -11.76 11.16
C GLN A 31 -52.35 -12.01 10.19
N CYS A 32 -52.48 -13.05 9.36
CA CYS A 32 -51.39 -13.68 8.62
C CYS A 32 -51.28 -13.22 7.16
N LEU A 33 -50.07 -13.03 6.65
CA LEU A 33 -49.74 -13.17 5.24
C LEU A 33 -48.49 -14.05 5.11
N GLN A 34 -48.65 -15.17 4.42
CA GLN A 34 -47.56 -16.04 3.99
C GLN A 34 -46.94 -15.43 2.72
N ASP A 35 -45.61 -15.39 2.59
CA ASP A 35 -44.95 -16.15 1.52
C ASP A 35 -43.41 -16.05 1.45
N GLN A 36 -42.85 -17.03 0.75
CA GLN A 36 -41.53 -17.08 0.11
C GLN A 36 -40.28 -17.20 0.99
N LYS A 37 -39.82 -18.47 1.05
CA LYS A 37 -38.48 -18.91 1.44
C LYS A 37 -37.42 -18.28 0.53
N GLY A 38 -36.42 -17.66 1.13
CA GLY A 38 -35.28 -17.10 0.40
C GLY A 38 -34.20 -16.62 1.36
N VAL A 39 -33.70 -17.49 2.24
CA VAL A 39 -32.47 -17.18 2.99
C VAL A 39 -31.34 -17.10 1.96
N PRO A 40 -30.72 -15.93 1.73
CA PRO A 40 -29.59 -15.84 0.82
C PRO A 40 -28.46 -16.73 1.36
N PRO A 41 -27.71 -17.44 0.51
CA PRO A 41 -26.60 -18.26 0.98
C PRO A 41 -25.63 -17.34 1.74
N THR A 42 -25.42 -17.66 3.02
CA THR A 42 -24.38 -17.04 3.82
C THR A 42 -23.06 -17.39 3.17
N ARG A 43 -22.51 -16.49 2.34
CA ARG A 43 -21.14 -16.60 1.83
C ARG A 43 -20.24 -16.78 3.04
N ASP A 44 -19.51 -17.89 3.06
CA ASP A 44 -18.63 -18.19 4.18
C ASP A 44 -17.59 -17.07 4.30
N PHE A 45 -17.39 -16.56 5.51
CA PHE A 45 -16.42 -15.49 5.75
C PHE A 45 -14.97 -15.95 5.49
N THR A 46 -14.75 -17.26 5.32
CA THR A 46 -13.48 -17.84 4.88
C THR A 46 -13.26 -17.75 3.37
N ASP A 47 -14.29 -17.83 2.52
CA ASP A 47 -14.16 -17.75 1.05
C ASP A 47 -13.57 -16.40 0.59
N ILE A 48 -14.02 -15.30 1.21
CA ILE A 48 -13.55 -13.94 0.86
C ILE A 48 -12.03 -13.81 1.10
N LYS A 49 -11.50 -14.49 2.11
CA LYS A 49 -10.05 -14.51 2.36
C LYS A 49 -9.31 -15.40 1.38
N GLN A 50 -9.86 -16.55 1.02
CA GLN A 50 -9.17 -17.49 0.15
C GLN A 50 -8.94 -16.90 -1.26
N VAL A 51 -9.97 -16.25 -1.83
CA VAL A 51 -9.90 -15.64 -3.17
C VAL A 51 -8.79 -14.58 -3.26
N SER A 52 -8.65 -13.70 -2.26
CA SER A 52 -7.65 -12.62 -2.35
C SER A 52 -6.20 -13.08 -2.26
N TYR A 53 -5.92 -14.23 -1.63
CA TYR A 53 -4.56 -14.79 -1.57
C TYR A 53 -4.13 -15.44 -2.89
N ASP A 54 -5.07 -16.01 -3.64
CA ASP A 54 -4.79 -16.61 -4.95
C ASP A 54 -4.53 -15.51 -6.01
N GLU A 55 -5.28 -14.40 -5.97
CA GLU A 55 -5.08 -13.23 -6.86
C GLU A 55 -3.71 -12.56 -6.70
N ILE A 56 -3.20 -12.44 -5.46
CA ILE A 56 -1.87 -11.85 -5.18
C ILE A 56 -0.71 -12.86 -5.26
N GLY A 57 -1.00 -14.16 -5.44
CA GLY A 57 -0.01 -15.23 -5.50
C GLY A 57 0.76 -15.51 -4.19
N LEU A 58 0.28 -15.02 -3.04
CA LEU A 58 0.92 -15.16 -1.73
C LEU A 58 0.00 -15.87 -0.75
N SER A 59 0.48 -16.90 -0.07
CA SER A 59 -0.26 -17.47 1.07
C SER A 59 -0.33 -16.51 2.26
N TYR A 60 -1.33 -16.70 3.13
CA TYR A 60 -1.46 -15.98 4.41
C TYR A 60 -0.16 -15.90 5.23
N LYS A 61 0.61 -17.00 5.28
CA LYS A 61 1.91 -17.06 5.98
C LYS A 61 2.94 -16.15 5.33
N GLN A 62 2.99 -16.12 4.00
CA GLN A 62 3.91 -15.26 3.25
C GLN A 62 3.53 -13.78 3.37
N VAL A 63 2.22 -13.45 3.32
CA VAL A 63 1.74 -12.08 3.59
C VAL A 63 2.10 -11.63 5.01
N PHE A 64 1.94 -12.50 6.02
CA PHE A 64 2.39 -12.18 7.38
C PHE A 64 3.90 -11.91 7.42
N SER A 65 4.74 -12.77 6.83
CA SER A 65 6.20 -12.57 6.77
C SER A 65 6.62 -11.31 6.00
N LEU A 66 5.92 -10.99 4.91
CA LEU A 66 6.09 -9.74 4.16
C LEU A 66 5.82 -8.55 5.07
N LYS A 67 4.63 -8.46 5.68
CA LYS A 67 4.24 -7.36 6.58
C LYS A 67 5.16 -7.23 7.81
N GLN A 68 5.68 -8.33 8.37
CA GLN A 68 6.63 -8.25 9.49
C GLN A 68 8.02 -7.75 9.05
N SER A 69 8.56 -8.27 7.94
CA SER A 69 9.87 -7.83 7.43
C SER A 69 9.84 -6.40 6.91
N TRP A 70 8.71 -5.98 6.31
CA TRP A 70 8.49 -4.63 5.80
C TRP A 70 8.67 -3.54 6.85
N LYS A 71 8.34 -3.82 8.12
CA LYS A 71 8.61 -2.90 9.25
C LYS A 71 10.09 -2.48 9.34
N GLY A 72 11.02 -3.31 8.86
CA GLY A 72 12.44 -2.97 8.76
C GLY A 72 12.71 -1.88 7.73
N ILE A 73 12.08 -1.98 6.56
CA ILE A 73 12.17 -1.03 5.45
C ILE A 73 11.39 0.25 5.75
N LYS A 74 10.24 0.14 6.43
CA LYS A 74 9.42 1.29 6.87
C LYS A 74 10.18 2.31 7.73
N ARG A 75 11.23 1.89 8.44
CA ARG A 75 12.13 2.77 9.22
C ARG A 75 13.23 3.46 8.40
N LYS A 76 13.35 3.11 7.11
CA LYS A 76 14.39 3.52 6.15
C LYS A 76 13.81 3.71 4.75
N MET A 77 12.56 4.18 4.64
CA MET A 77 11.84 4.21 3.35
C MET A 77 12.57 5.09 2.33
N GLU A 78 12.95 6.30 2.73
CA GLU A 78 13.69 7.27 1.93
C GLU A 78 15.04 6.70 1.46
N GLU A 79 15.91 6.26 2.38
CA GLU A 79 17.18 5.58 2.07
C GLU A 79 17.00 4.43 1.06
N THR A 80 15.99 3.57 1.26
CA THR A 80 15.73 2.40 0.42
C THR A 80 15.18 2.80 -0.96
N GLY A 81 14.33 3.83 -1.02
CA GLY A 81 13.76 4.35 -2.26
C GLY A 81 14.81 5.04 -3.12
N VAL A 82 15.68 5.84 -2.52
CA VAL A 82 16.81 6.48 -3.21
C VAL A 82 17.78 5.41 -3.73
N GLU A 83 18.11 4.39 -2.93
CA GLU A 83 18.95 3.26 -3.36
C GLU A 83 18.33 2.49 -4.54
N MET A 84 17.01 2.26 -4.50
CA MET A 84 16.27 1.62 -5.59
C MET A 84 16.37 2.44 -6.90
N PHE A 85 16.14 3.76 -6.85
CA PHE A 85 16.20 4.58 -8.06
C PHE A 85 17.62 4.79 -8.59
N VAL A 86 18.63 4.95 -7.72
CA VAL A 86 20.04 5.00 -8.13
C VAL A 86 20.44 3.71 -8.85
N ARG A 87 19.93 2.56 -8.42
CA ARG A 87 20.13 1.27 -9.14
C ARG A 87 19.39 1.21 -10.46
N LEU A 88 18.14 1.67 -10.52
CA LEU A 88 17.36 1.75 -11.77
C LEU A 88 18.12 2.55 -12.84
N PHE A 89 18.59 3.76 -12.51
CA PHE A 89 19.18 4.65 -13.51
C PHE A 89 20.56 4.19 -14.03
N LYS A 90 21.26 3.31 -13.29
CA LYS A 90 22.48 2.64 -13.79
C LYS A 90 22.22 1.69 -14.95
N THR A 91 21.10 0.99 -14.94
CA THR A 91 20.70 0.05 -16.00
C THR A 91 19.74 0.66 -17.01
N ASN A 92 19.08 1.76 -16.66
CA ASN A 92 18.00 2.38 -17.43
C ASN A 92 18.14 3.92 -17.46
N SER A 93 19.24 4.42 -18.04
CA SER A 93 19.51 5.87 -18.16
C SER A 93 18.39 6.63 -18.89
N ASP A 94 17.67 5.95 -19.79
CA ASP A 94 16.59 6.55 -20.56
C ASP A 94 15.36 6.87 -19.68
N LEU A 95 15.15 6.10 -18.60
CA LEU A 95 14.14 6.43 -17.58
C LEU A 95 14.56 7.66 -16.78
N GLN A 96 15.85 7.82 -16.48
CA GLN A 96 16.37 9.03 -15.83
C GLN A 96 16.14 10.27 -16.70
N ALA A 97 16.22 10.13 -18.03
CA ALA A 97 16.03 11.23 -18.96
C ALA A 97 14.63 11.88 -18.90
N LEU A 98 13.62 11.15 -18.42
CA LEU A 98 12.26 11.65 -18.19
C LEU A 98 12.21 12.68 -17.04
N PHE A 99 13.09 12.56 -16.03
CA PHE A 99 13.08 13.38 -14.82
C PHE A 99 13.84 14.70 -15.01
N GLN A 100 13.13 15.77 -15.36
CA GLN A 100 13.73 17.07 -15.68
C GLN A 100 14.65 17.65 -14.58
N GLY A 101 14.37 17.36 -13.31
CA GLY A 101 15.17 17.85 -12.17
C GLY A 101 16.54 17.20 -12.00
N PHE A 102 16.80 16.02 -12.60
CA PHE A 102 18.06 15.29 -12.43
C PHE A 102 18.52 14.46 -13.64
N LYS A 103 17.88 14.60 -14.82
CA LYS A 103 18.23 13.90 -16.08
C LYS A 103 19.68 14.04 -16.56
N HIS A 104 20.41 15.05 -16.08
CA HIS A 104 21.80 15.32 -16.46
C HIS A 104 22.82 14.82 -15.44
N ILE A 105 22.39 14.46 -14.23
CA ILE A 105 23.29 14.00 -13.17
C ILE A 105 23.82 12.61 -13.53
N ARG A 106 25.15 12.41 -13.45
CA ARG A 106 25.80 11.12 -13.74
C ARG A 106 26.56 10.52 -12.55
N SER A 107 26.74 11.29 -11.48
CA SER A 107 27.32 10.81 -10.24
C SER A 107 26.23 10.16 -9.37
N ASP A 108 26.49 8.96 -8.88
CA ASP A 108 25.63 8.28 -7.91
C ASP A 108 25.43 9.13 -6.65
N ASP A 109 26.52 9.72 -6.13
CA ASP A 109 26.50 10.49 -4.89
C ASP A 109 25.70 11.78 -5.04
N GLU A 110 25.80 12.41 -6.21
CA GLU A 110 25.01 13.61 -6.54
C GLU A 110 23.52 13.26 -6.70
N LEU A 111 23.18 12.13 -7.34
CA LEU A 111 21.81 11.61 -7.39
C LEU A 111 21.26 11.32 -5.98
N ARG A 112 22.05 10.70 -5.11
CA ARG A 112 21.65 10.40 -3.71
C ARG A 112 21.32 11.66 -2.92
N SER A 113 22.00 12.77 -3.20
CA SER A 113 21.77 14.08 -2.58
C SER A 113 20.72 14.94 -3.28
N ASN A 114 20.05 14.44 -4.33
CA ASN A 114 19.12 15.23 -5.12
C ASN A 114 17.71 15.24 -4.50
N GLU A 115 17.28 16.39 -3.99
CA GLU A 115 15.97 16.59 -3.34
C GLU A 115 14.77 16.15 -4.22
N ALA A 116 14.85 16.35 -5.54
CA ALA A 116 13.78 15.96 -6.45
C ALA A 116 13.72 14.43 -6.65
N LEU A 117 14.85 13.73 -6.54
CA LEU A 117 14.88 12.27 -6.50
C LEU A 117 14.35 11.76 -5.15
N GLU A 118 14.84 12.31 -4.03
CA GLU A 118 14.42 11.95 -2.67
C GLU A 118 12.89 12.08 -2.50
N TYR A 119 12.32 13.20 -2.98
CA TYR A 119 10.88 13.42 -2.99
C TYR A 119 10.13 12.35 -3.79
N HIS A 120 10.56 12.05 -5.02
CA HIS A 120 9.88 11.04 -5.84
C HIS A 120 10.03 9.63 -5.27
N ALA A 121 11.23 9.28 -4.77
CA ALA A 121 11.49 8.03 -4.06
C ALA A 121 10.57 7.86 -2.84
N THR A 122 10.37 8.93 -2.07
CA THR A 122 9.46 8.94 -0.91
C THR A 122 8.01 8.73 -1.30
N LEU A 123 7.52 9.34 -2.39
CA LEU A 123 6.18 9.09 -2.91
C LEU A 123 5.99 7.62 -3.31
N VAL A 124 6.92 7.05 -4.07
CA VAL A 124 6.85 5.65 -4.50
C VAL A 124 6.90 4.70 -3.31
N MET A 125 7.82 4.90 -2.37
CA MET A 125 7.92 4.06 -1.17
C MET A 125 6.71 4.18 -0.26
N THR A 126 6.02 5.33 -0.24
CA THR A 126 4.74 5.50 0.47
C THR A 126 3.63 4.69 -0.20
N THR A 127 3.54 4.68 -1.53
CA THR A 127 2.57 3.83 -2.25
C THR A 127 2.86 2.34 -2.03
N LEU A 128 4.13 1.94 -2.05
CA LEU A 128 4.53 0.56 -1.75
C LEU A 128 4.21 0.16 -0.30
N ASP A 129 4.40 1.07 0.66
CA ASP A 129 4.04 0.84 2.07
C ASP A 129 2.54 0.64 2.26
N ASP A 130 1.70 1.45 1.61
CA ASP A 130 0.24 1.33 1.68
C ASP A 130 -0.25 0.03 0.99
N ALA A 131 0.27 -0.28 -0.20
CA ALA A 131 -0.02 -1.53 -0.91
C ALA A 131 0.40 -2.77 -0.12
N ILE A 132 1.60 -2.79 0.48
CA ILE A 132 2.08 -3.93 1.29
C ILE A 132 1.32 -4.04 2.61
N THR A 133 0.99 -2.90 3.25
CA THR A 133 0.21 -2.88 4.49
C THR A 133 -1.18 -3.46 4.30
N HIS A 134 -1.79 -3.27 3.13
CA HIS A 134 -3.15 -3.70 2.80
C HIS A 134 -3.24 -4.85 1.78
N ILE A 135 -2.14 -5.56 1.48
CA ILE A 135 -2.04 -6.56 0.40
C ILE A 135 -3.02 -7.74 0.49
N ASP A 136 -3.61 -7.99 1.66
CA ASP A 136 -4.67 -8.98 1.91
C ASP A 136 -6.09 -8.48 1.52
N ASN A 137 -6.24 -7.18 1.26
CA ASN A 137 -7.43 -6.55 0.69
C ASN A 137 -7.18 -6.21 -0.78
N TYR A 138 -7.28 -7.23 -1.64
CA TYR A 138 -7.00 -7.15 -3.07
C TYR A 138 -7.69 -5.95 -3.75
N GLU A 139 -9.00 -5.77 -3.56
CA GLU A 139 -9.75 -4.71 -4.26
C GLU A 139 -9.30 -3.29 -3.86
N PHE A 140 -8.94 -3.06 -2.58
CA PHE A 140 -8.35 -1.78 -2.16
C PHE A 140 -7.01 -1.53 -2.84
N VAL A 141 -6.10 -2.52 -2.82
CA VAL A 141 -4.77 -2.39 -3.42
C VAL A 141 -4.86 -2.24 -4.93
N ARG A 142 -5.77 -2.97 -5.58
CA ARG A 142 -6.08 -2.83 -7.01
C ARG A 142 -6.54 -1.41 -7.33
N GLN A 143 -7.51 -0.83 -6.60
CA GLN A 143 -7.93 0.56 -6.82
C GLN A 143 -6.81 1.58 -6.61
N LEU A 144 -6.01 1.42 -5.55
CA LEU A 144 -4.84 2.27 -5.25
C LEU A 144 -3.82 2.26 -6.39
N LEU A 145 -3.47 1.06 -6.87
CA LEU A 145 -2.46 0.87 -7.91
C LEU A 145 -2.99 1.25 -9.29
N HIS A 146 -4.25 0.97 -9.63
CA HIS A 146 -4.85 1.44 -10.89
C HIS A 146 -4.82 2.98 -10.98
N LYS A 147 -5.21 3.66 -9.90
CA LYS A 147 -5.14 5.13 -9.81
C LYS A 147 -3.70 5.65 -9.94
N THR A 148 -2.73 4.98 -9.31
CA THR A 148 -1.32 5.38 -9.35
C THR A 148 -0.73 5.16 -10.75
N GLY A 149 -0.94 3.99 -11.34
CA GLY A 149 -0.52 3.64 -12.70
C GLY A 149 -1.13 4.58 -13.73
N GLY A 150 -2.46 4.76 -13.70
CA GLY A 150 -3.16 5.70 -14.57
C GLY A 150 -2.69 7.15 -14.43
N SER A 151 -2.19 7.56 -13.26
CA SER A 151 -1.61 8.90 -13.10
C SER A 151 -0.30 9.13 -13.85
N HIS A 152 0.33 8.08 -14.39
CA HIS A 152 1.59 8.18 -15.15
C HIS A 152 1.40 8.51 -16.64
N ILE A 153 0.18 8.44 -17.19
CA ILE A 153 -0.09 8.86 -18.60
C ILE A 153 0.28 10.32 -18.88
N LYS A 154 0.39 11.15 -17.84
CA LYS A 154 0.80 12.56 -17.93
C LYS A 154 2.30 12.75 -18.21
N PHE A 155 3.10 11.70 -18.08
CA PHE A 155 4.55 11.74 -18.30
C PHE A 155 4.88 11.28 -19.72
N GLN A 156 5.16 12.24 -20.61
CA GLN A 156 5.50 11.95 -22.01
C GLN A 156 6.73 11.01 -22.09
N GLY A 157 6.61 9.94 -22.88
CA GLY A 157 7.67 8.93 -23.02
C GLY A 157 7.71 7.88 -21.90
N PHE A 158 6.78 7.91 -20.95
CA PHE A 158 6.62 6.82 -19.99
C PHE A 158 5.69 5.74 -20.56
N GLU A 159 6.28 4.63 -20.99
CA GLU A 159 5.56 3.44 -21.47
C GLU A 159 5.19 2.50 -20.30
N PRO A 160 4.12 1.69 -20.39
CA PRO A 160 3.70 0.80 -19.31
C PRO A 160 4.81 -0.12 -18.78
N ASP A 161 5.58 -0.72 -19.68
CA ASP A 161 6.63 -1.70 -19.31
C ASP A 161 7.78 -1.07 -18.51
N ASN A 162 7.90 0.27 -18.47
CA ASN A 162 8.86 0.98 -17.63
C ASN A 162 8.65 0.69 -16.13
N PHE A 163 7.42 0.40 -15.69
CA PHE A 163 7.16 -0.03 -14.31
C PHE A 163 7.93 -1.31 -13.96
N MET A 164 8.02 -2.28 -14.89
CA MET A 164 8.66 -3.57 -14.63
C MET A 164 10.16 -3.44 -14.34
N GLN A 165 10.80 -2.37 -14.83
CA GLN A 165 12.22 -2.09 -14.60
C GLN A 165 12.52 -1.77 -13.13
N ILE A 166 11.52 -1.42 -12.31
CA ILE A 166 11.67 -1.23 -10.85
C ILE A 166 11.97 -2.55 -10.12
N LYS A 167 11.60 -3.70 -10.68
CA LYS A 167 11.60 -5.01 -9.99
C LYS A 167 12.95 -5.36 -9.36
N GLU A 168 14.00 -5.49 -10.15
CA GLU A 168 15.32 -5.91 -9.64
C GLU A 168 15.99 -4.82 -8.77
N PRO A 169 15.94 -3.52 -9.12
CA PRO A 169 16.39 -2.44 -8.24
C PRO A 169 15.68 -2.44 -6.87
N PHE A 170 14.38 -2.71 -6.81
CA PHE A 170 13.62 -2.82 -5.57
C PHE A 170 14.07 -4.02 -4.73
N LEU A 171 14.17 -5.21 -5.34
CA LEU A 171 14.57 -6.44 -4.63
C LEU A 171 15.97 -6.29 -4.02
N GLU A 172 16.89 -5.66 -4.75
CA GLU A 172 18.26 -5.42 -4.30
C GLU A 172 18.35 -4.31 -3.24
N ALA A 173 17.59 -3.22 -3.36
CA ALA A 173 17.51 -2.20 -2.31
C ALA A 173 16.92 -2.78 -1.00
N VAL A 174 15.86 -3.60 -1.11
CA VAL A 174 15.30 -4.34 0.03
C VAL A 174 16.33 -5.30 0.65
N ARG A 175 17.12 -6.02 -0.16
CA ARG A 175 18.19 -6.90 0.33
C ARG A 175 19.22 -6.11 1.14
N VAL A 176 19.67 -4.98 0.63
CA VAL A 176 20.64 -4.09 1.31
C VAL A 176 20.05 -3.57 2.63
N THR A 177 18.82 -3.07 2.64
CA THR A 177 18.16 -2.52 3.84
C THR A 177 17.87 -3.59 4.92
N LEU A 178 17.56 -4.82 4.53
CA LEU A 178 17.28 -5.91 5.48
C LEU A 178 18.53 -6.68 5.92
N GLY A 179 19.62 -6.66 5.15
CA GLY A 179 20.87 -7.37 5.45
C GLY A 179 20.63 -8.86 5.64
N ASP A 180 21.24 -9.45 6.68
CA ASP A 180 21.14 -10.87 7.02
C ASP A 180 19.69 -11.39 7.23
N ARG A 181 18.71 -10.50 7.40
CA ARG A 181 17.29 -10.88 7.48
C ARG A 181 16.66 -11.18 6.11
N TYR A 182 17.33 -10.83 5.00
CA TYR A 182 16.86 -11.12 3.64
C TYR A 182 17.32 -12.52 3.19
N THR A 183 16.59 -13.54 3.65
CA THR A 183 16.80 -14.94 3.26
C THR A 183 16.23 -15.24 1.87
N ASP A 184 16.57 -16.38 1.26
CA ASP A 184 15.99 -16.81 -0.03
C ASP A 184 14.45 -16.91 0.00
N ASN A 185 13.88 -17.27 1.14
CA ASN A 185 12.44 -17.24 1.37
C ASN A 185 11.90 -15.80 1.35
N MET A 186 12.60 -14.84 1.94
CA MET A 186 12.23 -13.41 1.80
C MET A 186 12.37 -12.97 0.35
N LYS A 187 13.46 -13.30 -0.34
CA LYS A 187 13.63 -13.00 -1.78
C LYS A 187 12.43 -13.49 -2.59
N THR A 188 11.99 -14.73 -2.35
CA THR A 188 10.83 -15.33 -3.03
C THR A 188 9.55 -14.53 -2.76
N ILE A 189 9.27 -14.22 -1.49
CA ILE A 189 8.08 -13.47 -1.07
C ILE A 189 8.07 -12.06 -1.66
N TYR A 190 9.18 -11.33 -1.56
CA TYR A 190 9.30 -9.99 -2.14
C TYR A 190 9.22 -10.01 -3.67
N THR A 191 9.75 -11.05 -4.33
CA THR A 191 9.67 -11.20 -5.79
C THR A 191 8.22 -11.36 -6.26
N ILE A 192 7.42 -12.16 -5.56
CA ILE A 192 5.98 -12.31 -5.84
C ILE A 192 5.27 -10.97 -5.59
N ALA A 193 5.45 -10.39 -4.40
CA ALA A 193 4.77 -9.16 -3.99
C ALA A 193 5.04 -7.99 -4.95
N ILE A 194 6.30 -7.76 -5.34
CA ILE A 194 6.63 -6.67 -6.29
C ILE A 194 6.14 -6.99 -7.71
N THR A 195 6.14 -8.26 -8.13
CA THR A 195 5.62 -8.63 -9.46
C THR A 195 4.12 -8.37 -9.54
N PHE A 196 3.36 -8.71 -8.49
CA PHE A 196 1.95 -8.36 -8.36
C PHE A 196 1.75 -6.83 -8.45
N ILE A 197 2.40 -6.06 -7.56
CA ILE A 197 2.25 -4.60 -7.50
C ILE A 197 2.57 -3.92 -8.84
N LEU A 198 3.67 -4.30 -9.50
CA LEU A 198 4.07 -3.70 -10.77
C LEU A 198 3.13 -4.10 -11.91
N SER A 199 2.62 -5.33 -11.94
CA SER A 199 1.63 -5.76 -12.95
C SER A 199 0.33 -4.96 -12.83
N THR A 200 -0.15 -4.71 -11.60
CA THR A 200 -1.36 -3.91 -11.37
C THR A 200 -1.15 -2.41 -11.68
N LEU A 201 0.07 -1.89 -11.56
CA LEU A 201 0.41 -0.54 -12.07
C LEU A 201 0.40 -0.51 -13.62
N VAL A 202 0.88 -1.57 -14.26
CA VAL A 202 0.86 -1.75 -15.74
C VAL A 202 -0.58 -1.86 -16.26
N GLU A 203 -1.46 -2.57 -15.56
CA GLU A 203 -2.90 -2.64 -15.85
C GLU A 203 -3.55 -1.24 -15.73
N GLY A 204 -3.31 -0.55 -14.62
CA GLY A 204 -3.82 0.79 -14.36
C GLY A 204 -3.45 1.85 -15.40
N ILE A 205 -2.20 1.85 -15.87
CA ILE A 205 -1.79 2.77 -16.94
C ILE A 205 -2.38 2.37 -18.29
N LYS A 206 -2.50 1.08 -18.62
CA LYS A 206 -3.11 0.60 -19.88
C LYS A 206 -4.58 0.98 -19.96
N GLU A 207 -5.37 0.72 -18.92
CA GLU A 207 -6.77 1.17 -18.84
C GLU A 207 -6.92 2.68 -19.01
N ALA A 208 -6.03 3.47 -18.39
CA ALA A 208 -6.05 4.92 -18.49
C ALA A 208 -5.62 5.43 -19.88
N MET A 209 -4.69 4.76 -20.55
CA MET A 209 -4.30 5.04 -21.93
C MET A 209 -5.44 4.73 -22.90
N GLU A 210 -6.09 3.58 -22.77
CA GLU A 210 -7.27 3.20 -23.56
C GLU A 210 -8.42 4.19 -23.37
N ALA A 211 -8.76 4.54 -22.13
CA ALA A 211 -9.80 5.53 -21.82
C ALA A 211 -9.48 6.95 -22.35
N ALA A 212 -8.19 7.29 -22.50
CA ALA A 212 -7.73 8.54 -23.09
C ALA A 212 -7.52 8.48 -24.62
N GLY A 213 -7.72 7.32 -25.27
CA GLY A 213 -7.46 7.12 -26.69
C GLY A 213 -5.97 7.14 -27.08
N ILE A 214 -5.08 6.90 -26.12
CA ILE A 214 -3.63 6.85 -26.31
C ILE A 214 -3.23 5.42 -26.69
N ASN A 215 -2.87 5.20 -27.95
CA ASN A 215 -2.29 3.91 -28.36
C ASN A 215 -0.80 3.85 -27.99
N PRO A 216 -0.34 2.91 -27.14
CA PRO A 216 1.09 2.65 -26.98
C PRO A 216 1.69 2.23 -28.33
N SER A 217 2.84 2.80 -28.69
CA SER A 217 3.46 2.70 -30.03
C SER A 217 2.68 3.31 -31.21
N SER A 218 2.64 4.66 -31.26
CA SER A 218 2.57 5.41 -32.54
C SER A 218 3.83 6.23 -32.83
N ALA A 219 4.77 6.32 -31.89
CA ALA A 219 6.05 7.01 -32.02
C ALA A 219 7.08 6.18 -32.83
N GLY A 220 6.82 5.97 -34.12
CA GLY A 220 7.71 5.16 -34.97
C GLY A 220 7.54 5.25 -36.48
N SER A 221 6.62 6.07 -37.01
CA SER A 221 6.35 6.12 -38.47
C SER A 221 6.15 7.55 -39.01
N CYS A 222 7.18 8.38 -38.87
CA CYS A 222 7.34 9.61 -39.65
C CYS A 222 8.77 9.71 -40.20
N ILE A 223 9.05 8.96 -41.26
CA ILE A 223 10.18 9.23 -42.17
C ILE A 223 9.61 9.25 -43.59
N SER A 224 9.63 10.43 -44.20
CA SER A 224 9.27 10.68 -45.61
C SER A 224 10.19 11.77 -46.15
#